data_AF-A0A1A8LTK1-F1
#
_entry.id   AF-A0A1A8LTK1-F1
#
_cell.length_a   1.000
_cell.length_b   1.000
_cell.length_c   1.000
_cell.angle_alpha   90.00
_cell.angle_beta   90.00
_cell.angle_gamma   90.00
#
_symmetry.space_group_name_H-M   'P 1'
#
loop_
_entity.id
_entity.type
_entity.pdbx_description
1 polymer ?
#
loop_
_entity_poly.entity_id
_entity_poly.type
_entity_poly.pdbx_seq_one_letter_code
_entity_poly.pdbx_strand_id
1 'polypeptide(L)'
;MEKVSRDAKTNPAATANLLSKVFFWWLNPLFRTGYKRRLEEDDMFEVLSEDKSEYVGQELQRYWDHEVQNAAKEMRAPALGKVIIRCYWKSYGVLGIFTLIEETIKVVQPVFLGQMIQYFESYDPDDKTALHETLGYAAGMAL
;
A
#
# COMPACT_ATOMS: atom_id res chain seq x y z
N MET A 1 2.60 31.18 -15.40
CA MET A 1 1.69 30.81 -14.30
C MET A 1 0.49 30.17 -14.95
N GLU A 2 0.41 28.85 -14.88
CA GLU A 2 -0.72 28.09 -15.44
C GLU A 2 -1.99 28.46 -14.68
N LYS A 3 -3.09 28.62 -15.42
CA LYS A 3 -4.39 29.00 -14.87
C LYS A 3 -4.92 27.79 -14.10
N VAL A 4 -4.74 27.77 -12.77
CA VAL A 4 -5.35 26.77 -11.90
C VAL A 4 -6.87 26.83 -12.12
N SER A 5 -7.40 25.76 -12.75
CA SER A 5 -8.82 25.62 -13.09
C SER A 5 -9.67 25.86 -11.85
N ARG A 6 -10.70 26.70 -11.99
CA ARG A 6 -11.45 27.32 -10.88
C ARG A 6 -12.46 26.38 -10.20
N ASP A 7 -12.60 25.14 -10.65
CA ASP A 7 -13.53 24.16 -10.08
C ASP A 7 -12.89 22.76 -10.03
N ALA A 8 -11.86 22.59 -9.20
CA ALA A 8 -11.22 21.29 -9.01
C ALA A 8 -12.21 20.29 -8.37
N LYS A 9 -12.44 19.16 -9.04
CA LYS A 9 -13.31 18.10 -8.52
C LYS A 9 -12.65 17.49 -7.28
N THR A 10 -13.36 17.53 -6.15
CA THR A 10 -12.90 16.90 -4.90
C THR A 10 -12.67 15.41 -5.10
N ASN A 11 -11.57 14.90 -4.55
CA ASN A 11 -11.20 13.51 -4.66
C ASN A 11 -12.20 12.60 -3.93
N PRO A 12 -12.88 11.66 -4.62
CA PRO A 12 -13.80 10.72 -3.98
C PRO A 12 -13.14 9.84 -2.92
N ALA A 13 -11.81 9.65 -2.98
CA ALA A 13 -11.06 8.94 -1.96
C ALA A 13 -11.12 9.64 -0.59
N ALA A 14 -11.28 10.96 -0.54
CA ALA A 14 -11.34 11.71 0.71
C ALA A 14 -12.57 11.32 1.55
N THR A 15 -13.71 11.11 0.89
CA THR A 15 -15.00 10.75 1.52
C THR A 15 -15.32 9.26 1.44
N ALA A 16 -14.43 8.43 0.88
CA ALA A 16 -14.67 7.01 0.70
C ALA A 16 -14.58 6.22 2.02
N ASN A 17 -15.50 5.27 2.20
CA ASN A 17 -15.45 4.31 3.31
C ASN A 17 -14.24 3.36 3.18
N LEU A 18 -13.82 2.72 4.28
CA LEU A 18 -12.66 1.83 4.32
C LEU A 18 -12.71 0.72 3.25
N LEU A 19 -13.85 0.05 3.09
CA LEU A 19 -14.03 -0.97 2.04
C LEU A 19 -13.80 -0.39 0.63
N SER A 20 -14.34 0.79 0.37
CA SER A 20 -14.16 1.46 -0.92
C SER A 20 -12.70 1.87 -1.17
N LYS A 21 -11.94 2.18 -0.11
CA LYS A 21 -10.50 2.48 -0.22
C LYS A 21 -9.69 1.21 -0.50
N VAL A 22 -9.95 0.13 0.23
CA VAL A 22 -9.25 -1.16 0.07
C VAL A 22 -9.47 -1.75 -1.32
N PHE A 23 -10.71 -1.76 -1.81
CA PHE A 23 -11.04 -2.30 -3.13
C PHE A 23 -10.93 -1.26 -4.27
N PHE A 24 -10.42 -0.05 -3.98
CA PHE A 24 -10.29 1.04 -4.95
C PHE A 24 -11.58 1.41 -5.71
N TRP A 25 -12.75 1.10 -5.15
CA TRP A 25 -14.04 1.32 -5.81
C TRP A 25 -14.36 2.79 -6.08
N TRP A 26 -13.72 3.71 -5.35
CA TRP A 26 -13.88 5.14 -5.55
C TRP A 26 -13.34 5.61 -6.92
N LEU A 27 -12.48 4.82 -7.60
CA LEU A 27 -11.98 5.10 -8.95
C LEU A 27 -12.93 4.67 -10.07
N ASN A 28 -13.95 3.85 -9.78
CA ASN A 28 -14.88 3.33 -10.79
C ASN A 28 -15.52 4.42 -11.68
N PRO A 29 -15.91 5.61 -11.18
CA PRO A 29 -16.42 6.68 -12.03
C PRO A 29 -15.41 7.15 -13.08
N LEU A 30 -14.14 7.26 -12.71
CA LEU A 30 -13.06 7.68 -13.62
C LEU A 30 -12.83 6.64 -14.71
N PHE A 31 -12.77 5.35 -14.34
CA PHE A 31 -12.64 4.27 -15.30
C PHE A 31 -13.83 4.18 -16.27
N ARG A 32 -15.05 4.43 -15.78
CA ARG A 32 -16.23 4.46 -16.64
C ARG A 32 -16.19 5.61 -17.66
N THR A 33 -15.66 6.77 -17.28
CA THR A 33 -15.45 7.89 -18.20
C THR A 33 -14.37 7.55 -19.23
N GLY A 34 -13.22 7.03 -18.77
CA GLY A 34 -12.11 6.61 -19.63
C GLY A 34 -12.47 5.48 -20.61
N TYR A 35 -13.42 4.61 -20.25
CA TYR A 35 -13.95 3.60 -21.15
C TYR A 35 -14.81 4.18 -22.29
N LYS A 36 -15.57 5.24 -22.00
CA LYS A 36 -16.47 5.87 -22.98
C LYS A 36 -15.77 6.87 -23.90
N ARG A 37 -14.77 7.57 -23.37
CA ARG A 37 -14.02 8.62 -24.07
C ARG A 37 -12.61 8.74 -23.51
N ARG A 38 -11.70 9.35 -24.28
CA ARG A 38 -10.37 9.72 -23.79
C ARG A 38 -10.51 10.73 -22.64
N LEU A 39 -9.78 10.50 -21.55
CA LEU A 39 -9.75 11.39 -20.39
C LEU A 39 -9.05 12.70 -20.73
N GLU A 40 -9.59 13.79 -20.20
CA GLU A 40 -9.04 15.14 -20.29
C GLU A 40 -8.61 15.64 -18.90
N GLU A 41 -7.85 16.74 -18.83
CA GLU A 41 -7.37 17.29 -17.56
C GLU A 41 -8.52 17.66 -16.60
N ASP A 42 -9.64 18.16 -17.14
CA ASP A 42 -10.84 18.50 -16.38
C ASP A 42 -11.58 17.27 -15.79
N ASP A 43 -11.26 16.05 -16.24
CA ASP A 43 -11.78 14.81 -15.65
C ASP A 43 -11.00 14.36 -14.41
N MET A 44 -9.80 14.90 -14.20
CA MET A 44 -8.95 14.51 -13.09
C MET A 44 -9.44 15.10 -11.77
N PHE A 45 -9.29 14.32 -10.71
CA PHE A 45 -9.57 14.77 -9.35
C PHE A 45 -8.37 15.53 -8.78
N GLU A 46 -8.65 16.43 -7.84
CA GLU A 46 -7.60 17.04 -7.03
C GLU A 46 -6.83 15.97 -6.23
N VAL A 47 -5.55 16.23 -5.96
CA VAL A 47 -4.79 15.41 -5.03
C VAL A 47 -5.42 15.46 -3.63
N LEU A 48 -5.25 14.38 -2.86
CA LEU A 48 -5.64 14.38 -1.45
C LEU A 48 -4.87 15.48 -0.71
N SER A 49 -5.48 16.06 0.31
CA SER A 49 -4.84 17.12 1.12
C SER A 49 -3.50 16.69 1.69
N GLU A 50 -3.35 15.41 2.03
CA GLU A 50 -2.14 14.77 2.55
C GLU A 50 -1.02 14.67 1.50
N ASP A 51 -1.39 14.57 0.21
CA ASP A 51 -0.45 14.42 -0.91
C ASP A 51 -0.09 15.78 -1.56
N LYS A 52 -0.67 16.89 -1.07
CA LYS A 52 -0.37 18.23 -1.57
C LYS A 52 1.08 18.57 -1.27
N SER A 53 1.77 19.14 -2.27
CA SER A 53 3.16 19.59 -2.14
C SER A 53 3.37 20.59 -1.01
N GLU A 54 2.36 21.42 -0.73
CA GLU A 54 2.36 22.34 0.39
C GLU A 54 2.43 21.60 1.74
N TYR A 55 1.56 20.62 1.95
CA TYR A 55 1.51 19.85 3.19
C TYR A 55 2.81 19.07 3.41
N VAL A 56 3.22 18.29 2.41
CA VAL A 56 4.43 17.45 2.46
C VAL A 56 5.69 18.33 2.60
N GLY A 57 5.72 19.48 1.91
CA GLY A 57 6.81 20.45 2.00
C GLY A 57 6.93 21.09 3.40
N GLN A 58 5.80 21.48 4.00
CA GLN A 58 5.77 22.03 5.36
C GLN A 58 6.21 20.98 6.40
N GLU A 59 5.78 19.73 6.26
CA GLU A 59 6.18 18.65 7.15
C GLU A 59 7.70 18.41 7.08
N LEU A 60 8.25 18.28 5.87
CA LEU A 60 9.69 18.12 5.68
C LEU A 60 10.49 19.31 6.23
N GLN A 61 10.02 20.55 5.98
CA GLN A 61 10.66 21.76 6.50
C GLN A 61 10.74 21.74 8.02
N ARG A 62 9.67 21.33 8.71
CA ARG A 62 9.65 21.22 10.18
C ARG A 62 10.70 20.25 10.70
N TYR A 63 10.86 19.09 10.05
CA TYR A 63 11.91 18.13 10.42
C TYR A 63 13.31 18.66 10.11
N TRP A 64 13.47 19.39 9.00
CA TRP A 64 14.72 20.03 8.61
C TRP A 64 15.16 21.10 9.62
N ASP A 65 14.27 22.00 10.01
CA ASP A 65 14.57 23.06 10.98
C ASP A 65 15.02 22.49 12.32
N HIS A 66 14.39 21.39 12.77
CA HIS A 66 14.81 20.68 13.97
C HIS A 66 16.18 20.02 13.83
N GLU A 67 16.49 19.45 12.66
CA GLU A 67 17.82 18.89 12.39
C GLU A 67 18.90 19.97 12.35
N VAL A 68 18.62 21.14 11.76
CA VAL A 68 19.55 22.29 11.75
C VAL A 68 19.84 22.76 13.17
N GLN A 69 18.81 22.91 14.01
CA GLN A 69 18.99 23.30 15.42
C GLN A 69 19.83 22.28 16.21
N ASN A 70 19.60 20.98 16.00
CA ASN A 70 20.36 19.94 16.67
C ASN A 70 21.80 19.86 16.15
N ALA A 71 22.00 19.99 14.83
CA ALA A 71 23.31 20.00 14.21
C ALA A 71 24.17 21.17 14.71
N ALA A 72 23.57 22.35 14.90
CA ALA A 72 24.25 23.52 15.46
C ALA A 72 24.71 23.28 16.91
N LYS A 73 23.88 22.63 17.75
CA LYS A 73 24.25 22.28 19.14
C LYS A 73 25.38 21.26 19.20
N GLU A 74 25.40 20.32 18.25
CA GLU A 74 26.37 19.24 18.18
C GLU A 74 27.62 19.60 17.34
N MET A 75 27.74 20.85 16.89
CA MET A 75 28.83 21.34 16.01
C MET A 75 29.07 20.45 14.78
N ARG A 76 28.00 19.90 14.21
CA ARG A 76 28.04 19.02 13.04
C ARG A 76 27.29 19.62 11.85
N ALA A 77 27.55 19.08 10.66
CA ALA A 77 26.75 19.41 9.50
C ALA A 77 25.34 18.78 9.59
N PRO A 78 24.27 19.49 9.17
CA PRO A 78 22.93 18.91 9.07
C PRO A 78 22.88 17.89 7.94
N ALA A 79 22.17 16.78 8.15
CA ALA A 79 22.11 15.66 7.19
C ALA A 79 20.69 15.44 6.67
N LEU A 80 20.43 15.81 5.41
CA LEU A 80 19.10 15.71 4.80
C LEU A 80 18.58 14.27 4.72
N GLY A 81 19.45 13.30 4.43
CA GLY A 81 19.05 11.88 4.38
C GLY A 81 18.46 11.39 5.70
N LYS A 82 19.01 11.82 6.85
CA LYS A 82 18.48 11.49 8.18
C LYS A 82 17.08 12.08 8.40
N VAL A 83 16.85 13.28 7.90
CA VAL A 83 15.55 13.98 7.97
C VAL A 83 14.50 13.25 7.14
N ILE A 84 14.83 12.90 5.89
CA ILE A 84 13.93 12.17 4.99
C ILE A 84 13.54 10.82 5.61
N ILE A 85 14.51 10.04 6.08
CA ILE A 85 14.24 8.76 6.75
C ILE A 85 13.34 8.99 7.95
N ARG A 86 13.63 9.97 8.80
CA ARG A 86 12.83 10.24 10.01
C ARG A 86 11.41 10.73 9.72
N CYS A 87 11.20 11.43 8.61
CA CYS A 87 9.89 11.88 8.15
C CYS A 87 9.04 10.70 7.68
N TYR A 88 9.59 9.81 6.85
CA TYR A 88 8.79 8.81 6.13
C TYR A 88 8.90 7.37 6.63
N TRP A 89 9.81 7.03 7.56
CA TRP A 89 10.04 5.64 7.99
C TRP A 89 8.78 4.93 8.51
N LYS A 90 7.83 5.65 9.11
CA LYS A 90 6.58 5.04 9.63
C LYS A 90 5.73 4.51 8.48
N SER A 91 5.48 5.34 7.47
CA SER A 91 4.68 4.98 6.30
C SER A 91 5.35 3.84 5.52
N TYR A 92 6.66 3.93 5.28
CA TYR A 92 7.42 2.86 4.64
C TYR A 92 7.53 1.59 5.50
N GLY A 93 7.59 1.73 6.83
CA GLY A 93 7.63 0.61 7.76
C GLY A 93 6.36 -0.24 7.72
N VAL A 94 5.19 0.41 7.63
CA VAL A 94 3.91 -0.29 7.45
C VAL A 94 3.90 -1.06 6.12
N LEU A 95 4.34 -0.45 5.02
CA LEU A 95 4.47 -1.14 3.73
C LEU A 95 5.43 -2.34 3.83
N GLY A 96 6.55 -2.18 4.52
CA GLY A 96 7.51 -3.25 4.74
C GLY A 96 6.94 -4.45 5.51
N ILE A 97 6.08 -4.20 6.51
CA ILE A 97 5.37 -5.27 7.23
C ILE A 97 4.43 -6.03 6.28
N PHE A 98 3.68 -5.32 5.44
CA PHE A 98 2.81 -5.96 4.44
C PHE A 98 3.62 -6.82 3.46
N THR A 99 4.74 -6.32 2.96
CA THR A 99 5.64 -7.09 2.09
C THR A 99 6.21 -8.31 2.81
N LEU A 100 6.58 -8.20 4.08
CA LEU A 100 7.09 -9.35 4.84
C LEU A 100 6.05 -10.47 4.99
N ILE A 101 4.79 -10.10 5.22
CA ILE A 101 3.67 -11.06 5.28
C ILE A 101 3.50 -11.73 3.91
N GLU A 102 3.49 -10.95 2.83
CA GLU A 102 3.38 -11.46 1.46
C GLU A 102 4.49 -12.47 1.13
N GLU A 103 5.75 -12.14 1.44
CA GLU A 103 6.89 -13.04 1.21
C GLU A 103 6.82 -14.30 2.07
N THR A 104 6.31 -14.20 3.30
CA THR A 104 6.09 -15.37 4.15
C THR A 104 5.08 -16.33 3.52
N ILE A 105 3.97 -15.81 2.99
CA ILE A 105 2.95 -16.62 2.31
C ILE A 105 3.55 -17.36 1.11
N LYS A 106 4.34 -16.66 0.28
CA LYS A 106 5.03 -17.26 -0.88
C LYS A 106 5.98 -18.39 -0.48
N VAL A 107 6.69 -18.25 0.64
CA VAL A 107 7.62 -19.27 1.14
C VAL A 107 6.89 -20.50 1.70
N VAL A 108 5.70 -20.31 2.28
CA VAL A 108 4.90 -21.42 2.84
C VAL A 108 4.20 -22.23 1.73
N GLN A 109 3.86 -21.60 0.62
CA GLN A 109 3.19 -22.25 -0.53
C GLN A 109 3.83 -23.58 -0.99
N PRO A 110 5.16 -23.71 -1.23
CA PRO A 110 5.76 -24.98 -1.61
C PRO A 110 5.68 -26.07 -0.53
N VAL A 111 5.59 -25.70 0.75
CA VAL A 111 5.44 -26.67 1.85
C VAL A 111 4.06 -27.34 1.78
N PHE A 112 3.01 -26.53 1.61
CA PHE A 112 1.66 -27.06 1.43
C PHE A 112 1.56 -27.90 0.16
N LEU A 113 2.18 -27.47 -0.95
CA LEU A 113 2.22 -28.27 -2.17
C LEU A 113 2.91 -29.63 -1.93
N GLY A 114 4.02 -29.64 -1.19
CA GLY A 114 4.73 -30.87 -0.84
C GLY A 114 3.87 -31.83 -0.01
N GLN A 115 3.11 -31.31 0.96
CA GLN A 115 2.18 -32.11 1.76
C GLN A 115 1.03 -32.66 0.92
N MET A 116 0.48 -31.88 -0.02
CA MET A 116 -0.55 -32.36 -0.93
C MET A 116 -0.04 -33.51 -1.82
N ILE A 117 1.20 -33.40 -2.34
CA ILE A 117 1.79 -34.48 -3.15
C ILE A 117 1.94 -35.77 -2.33
N GLN A 118 2.42 -35.68 -1.09
CA GLN A 118 2.55 -36.84 -0.20
C GLN A 118 1.19 -37.50 0.10
N TYR A 119 0.14 -36.71 0.34
CA TYR A 119 -1.21 -37.22 0.55
C TYR A 119 -1.70 -38.07 -0.63
N PHE A 120 -1.49 -37.61 -1.87
CA PHE A 120 -1.90 -38.35 -3.06
C PHE A 120 -1.04 -39.59 -3.34
N GLU A 121 0.23 -39.59 -2.91
CA GLU A 121 1.12 -40.75 -3.05
C GLU A 121 0.77 -41.88 -2.06
N SER A 122 0.32 -41.55 -0.84
CA SER A 122 -0.07 -42.50 0.21
C SER A 122 -1.58 -42.60 0.42
N TYR A 123 -2.37 -42.49 -0.64
CA TYR A 123 -3.83 -42.38 -0.58
C TYR A 123 -4.51 -43.65 -0.06
N ASP A 124 -5.10 -43.59 1.14
CA ASP A 124 -5.97 -44.62 1.72
C ASP A 124 -7.44 -44.14 1.67
N PRO A 125 -8.36 -44.87 0.99
CA PRO A 125 -9.74 -44.43 0.76
C PRO A 125 -10.61 -44.24 2.02
N ASP A 126 -10.20 -44.73 3.19
CA ASP A 126 -10.98 -44.60 4.44
C ASP A 126 -10.53 -43.43 5.35
N ASP A 127 -9.42 -42.73 5.03
CA ASP A 127 -8.91 -41.64 5.87
C ASP A 127 -9.52 -40.26 5.51
N LYS A 128 -10.70 -40.00 6.08
CA LYS A 128 -11.39 -38.71 5.97
C LYS A 128 -10.68 -37.57 6.74
N THR A 129 -9.78 -37.89 7.66
CA THR A 129 -9.07 -36.89 8.48
C THR A 129 -7.99 -36.21 7.64
N ALA A 130 -7.20 -36.99 6.91
CA ALA A 130 -6.20 -36.49 5.99
C ALA A 130 -6.82 -35.71 4.80
N LEU A 131 -8.05 -36.04 4.40
CA LEU A 131 -8.80 -35.26 3.40
C LEU A 131 -9.15 -33.85 3.90
N HIS A 132 -9.63 -33.72 5.14
CA HIS A 132 -9.97 -32.41 5.72
C HIS A 132 -8.72 -31.54 5.97
N GLU A 133 -7.60 -32.14 6.37
CA GLU A 133 -6.32 -31.43 6.49
C GLU A 133 -5.82 -30.94 5.13
N THR A 134 -5.86 -31.80 4.10
CA THR A 134 -5.47 -31.44 2.73
C THR A 134 -6.36 -30.34 2.15
N LEU A 135 -7.67 -30.38 2.44
CA LEU A 135 -8.62 -29.33 2.04
C LEU A 135 -8.33 -27.99 2.76
N GLY A 136 -7.92 -28.05 4.03
CA GLY A 136 -7.48 -26.88 4.81
C GLY A 136 -6.20 -26.26 4.26
N TYR A 137 -5.23 -27.09 3.88
CA TYR A 137 -3.99 -26.64 3.23
C TYR A 137 -4.25 -26.08 1.82
N ALA A 138 -5.12 -26.71 1.04
CA ALA A 138 -5.53 -26.20 -0.27
C ALA A 138 -6.27 -24.85 -0.17
N ALA A 139 -7.14 -24.68 0.83
CA ALA A 139 -7.79 -23.40 1.10
C ALA A 139 -6.80 -22.32 1.54
N GLY A 140 -5.78 -22.69 2.33
CA GLY A 140 -4.68 -21.80 2.72
C GLY A 140 -3.73 -21.42 1.59
N MET A 141 -3.61 -22.26 0.55
CA MET A 141 -2.85 -21.95 -0.67
C MET A 141 -3.61 -21.11 -1.71
N ALA A 142 -4.94 -21.13 -1.67
CA ALA A 142 -5.80 -20.41 -2.62
C ALA A 142 -6.13 -18.96 -2.18
N LEU A 143 -5.66 -18.56 -0.99
CA LEU A 143 -5.77 -17.23 -0.39
C LEU A 143 -4.44 -16.48 -0.53
#